data_AF-A0A6G1AR13-F1
#
_entry.id   AF-A0A6G1AR13-F1
#
_cell.length_a   1.000
_cell.length_b   1.000
_cell.length_c   1.000
_cell.angle_alpha   90.00
_cell.angle_beta   90.00
_cell.angle_gamma   90.00
#
_symmetry.space_group_name_H-M   'P 1'
#
loop_
_entity.id
_entity.type
_entity.pdbx_description
1 polymer ?
#
loop_
_entity_poly.entity_id
_entity_poly.type
_entity_poly.pdbx_seq_one_letter_code
_entity_poly.pdbx_strand_id
1 'polypeptide(L)'
;SLPLPPPPIADHSSRVLYPRPSLSQERMNANTDAVDAKNQVKLEEKTQFSNEVLELQHTLEDLSTRVDAVKEENRKLKSENQVLGQYIENLMSASSVFQMIDTKSKRK
;
A
#
# COMPACT_ATOMS: atom_id res chain seq x y z
N SER A 1 89.35 2.28 -43.79
CA SER A 1 88.28 2.29 -44.81
C SER A 1 86.95 2.13 -44.10
N LEU A 2 86.11 3.17 -44.05
CA LEU A 2 84.77 3.10 -43.45
C LEU A 2 83.76 2.54 -44.45
N PRO A 3 82.85 1.64 -44.02
CA PRO A 3 81.53 1.48 -44.60
C PRO A 3 80.46 2.13 -43.70
N LEU A 4 79.45 2.74 -44.33
CA LEU A 4 78.34 3.48 -43.73
C LEU A 4 77.36 2.58 -42.92
N PRO A 5 76.61 3.16 -41.95
CA PRO A 5 75.74 2.40 -41.05
C PRO A 5 74.39 2.01 -41.71
N PRO A 6 73.78 0.87 -41.32
CA PRO A 6 72.43 0.52 -41.73
C PRO A 6 71.38 1.35 -40.96
N PRO A 7 70.24 1.71 -41.59
CA PRO A 7 69.18 2.50 -40.95
C PRO A 7 68.43 1.68 -39.88
N PRO A 8 67.94 2.31 -38.79
CA PRO A 8 67.14 1.64 -37.80
C PRO A 8 65.75 1.32 -38.38
N ILE A 9 65.43 0.04 -38.52
CA ILE A 9 64.07 -0.40 -38.82
C ILE A 9 63.29 -0.24 -37.51
N ALA A 10 62.64 0.92 -37.38
CA ALA A 10 61.76 1.22 -36.27
C ALA A 10 60.53 0.30 -36.29
N ASP A 11 60.35 -0.39 -35.16
CA ASP A 11 59.13 -0.98 -34.62
C ASP A 11 58.01 -1.34 -35.60
N HIS A 12 57.94 -2.62 -35.93
CA HIS A 12 56.66 -3.26 -36.24
C HIS A 12 55.91 -3.52 -34.91
N SER A 13 55.55 -2.44 -34.21
CA SER A 13 54.54 -2.50 -33.17
C SER A 13 53.23 -2.88 -33.85
N SER A 14 52.81 -4.13 -33.66
CA SER A 14 51.51 -4.64 -34.09
C SER A 14 50.44 -3.78 -33.44
N ARG A 15 50.05 -2.70 -34.12
CA ARG A 15 48.97 -1.81 -33.72
C ARG A 15 47.70 -2.62 -33.84
N VAL A 16 47.30 -3.26 -32.74
CA VAL A 16 45.98 -3.87 -32.58
C VAL A 16 44.97 -2.80 -32.94
N LEU A 17 44.44 -2.88 -34.16
CA LEU A 17 43.35 -2.05 -34.64
C LEU A 17 42.11 -2.52 -33.88
N TYR A 18 41.89 -1.94 -32.70
CA TYR A 18 40.61 -2.07 -32.03
C TYR A 18 39.53 -1.55 -32.99
N PRO A 19 38.44 -2.30 -33.23
CA PRO A 19 37.32 -1.79 -33.99
C PRO A 19 36.81 -0.54 -33.28
N ARG A 20 36.95 0.63 -33.91
CA ARG A 20 36.34 1.86 -33.40
C ARG A 20 34.83 1.61 -33.41
N PRO A 21 34.13 1.73 -32.26
CA PRO A 21 32.68 1.60 -32.22
C PRO A 21 32.10 2.56 -33.26
N SER A 22 31.31 2.04 -34.18
CA SER A 22 30.62 2.90 -35.14
C SER A 22 29.67 3.80 -34.34
N LEU A 23 29.62 5.10 -34.66
CA LEU A 23 28.73 6.05 -33.98
C LEU A 23 27.27 5.57 -34.01
N SER A 24 26.88 4.81 -35.03
CA SER A 24 25.58 4.15 -35.15
C SER A 24 25.35 3.08 -34.07
N GLN A 25 26.37 2.28 -33.74
CA GLN A 25 26.30 1.26 -32.69
C GLN A 25 26.25 1.90 -31.30
N GLU A 26 26.99 2.98 -31.06
CA GLU A 26 26.92 3.71 -29.79
C GLU A 26 25.57 4.42 -29.58
N ARG A 27 24.98 4.97 -30.66
CA ARG A 27 23.62 5.53 -30.64
C ARG A 27 22.55 4.47 -30.37
N MET A 28 22.72 3.27 -30.92
CA MET A 28 21.81 2.15 -30.67
C MET A 28 21.89 1.68 -29.22
N ASN A 29 23.10 1.60 -28.64
CA ASN A 29 23.29 1.22 -27.24
C ASN A 29 22.73 2.27 -26.27
N ALA A 30 22.95 3.57 -26.54
CA ALA A 30 22.38 4.63 -25.71
C ALA A 30 20.83 4.67 -25.79
N ASN A 31 20.26 4.29 -26.94
CA ASN A 31 18.81 4.18 -27.11
C ASN A 31 18.24 2.98 -26.34
N THR A 32 18.93 1.83 -26.34
CA THR A 32 18.51 0.68 -25.53
C THR A 32 18.60 0.98 -24.04
N ASP A 33 19.68 1.61 -23.58
CA ASP A 33 19.87 1.97 -22.16
C ASP A 33 18.85 3.02 -21.69
N ALA A 34 18.49 3.99 -22.55
CA ALA A 34 17.46 4.98 -22.25
C ALA A 34 16.04 4.36 -22.20
N VAL A 35 15.76 3.37 -23.04
CA VAL A 35 14.49 2.63 -23.02
C VAL A 35 14.39 1.76 -21.76
N ASP A 36 15.46 1.08 -21.36
CA ASP A 36 15.50 0.25 -20.16
C ASP A 36 15.39 1.09 -18.88
N ALA A 37 16.08 2.23 -18.81
CA ALA A 37 15.93 3.17 -17.69
C ALA A 37 14.49 3.71 -17.56
N LYS A 38 13.81 3.99 -18.68
CA LYS A 38 12.42 4.44 -18.67
C LYS A 38 11.44 3.34 -18.27
N ASN A 39 11.72 2.09 -18.62
CA ASN A 39 10.91 0.95 -18.22
C ASN A 39 11.10 0.61 -16.73
N GLN A 40 12.32 0.77 -16.21
CA GLN A 40 12.65 0.63 -14.79
C GLN A 40 11.85 1.62 -13.93
N VAL A 41 11.86 2.91 -14.30
CA VAL A 41 11.10 3.95 -13.57
C VAL A 41 9.60 3.64 -13.55
N LYS A 42 9.03 3.23 -14.68
CA LYS A 42 7.61 2.81 -14.74
C LYS A 42 7.30 1.60 -13.87
N LEU A 43 8.24 0.65 -13.77
CA LEU A 43 8.08 -0.54 -12.93
C LEU A 43 8.15 -0.17 -11.45
N GLU A 44 9.04 0.75 -11.08
CA GLU A 44 9.15 1.29 -9.73
C GLU A 44 7.90 2.06 -9.32
N GLU A 45 7.39 2.95 -10.18
CA GLU A 45 6.12 3.66 -9.95
C GLU A 45 4.94 2.68 -9.77
N LYS A 46 4.86 1.64 -10.60
CA LYS A 46 3.84 0.59 -10.47
C LYS A 46 3.97 -0.18 -9.15
N THR A 47 5.20 -0.45 -8.72
CA THR A 47 5.48 -1.16 -7.46
C THR A 47 5.13 -0.29 -6.25
N GLN A 48 5.46 1.01 -6.30
CA GLN A 48 5.10 1.98 -5.27
C GLN A 48 3.58 2.10 -5.13
N PHE A 49 2.86 2.24 -6.26
CA PHE A 49 1.40 2.27 -6.25
C PHE A 49 0.79 0.96 -5.72
N SER A 50 1.39 -0.19 -6.05
CA SER A 50 0.96 -1.47 -5.49
C SER A 50 1.12 -1.51 -3.97
N ASN A 51 2.20 -0.95 -3.43
CA ASN A 51 2.43 -0.91 -1.99
C ASN A 51 1.43 0.00 -1.27
N GLU A 52 1.12 1.17 -1.83
CA GLU A 52 0.09 2.07 -1.28
C GLU A 52 -1.28 1.39 -1.22
N VAL A 53 -1.65 0.66 -2.29
CA VAL A 53 -2.90 -0.11 -2.31
C VAL A 53 -2.91 -1.21 -1.24
N LEU A 54 -1.79 -1.89 -1.00
CA LEU A 54 -1.69 -2.92 0.05
C LEU A 54 -1.85 -2.33 1.46
N GLU A 55 -1.21 -1.19 1.74
CA GLU A 55 -1.35 -0.52 3.05
C GLU A 55 -2.79 -0.05 3.30
N LEU A 56 -3.46 0.47 2.27
CA LEU A 56 -4.87 0.83 2.34
C LEU A 56 -5.77 -0.38 2.58
N GLN A 57 -5.48 -1.51 1.93
CA GLN A 57 -6.22 -2.76 2.15
C GLN A 57 -6.07 -3.27 3.57
N HIS A 58 -4.86 -3.27 4.13
CA HIS A 58 -4.63 -3.64 5.53
C HIS A 58 -5.37 -2.72 6.50
N THR A 59 -5.30 -1.41 6.29
CA THR A 59 -6.01 -0.43 7.14
C THR A 59 -7.53 -0.63 7.07
N LEU A 60 -8.06 -0.95 5.88
CA LEU A 60 -9.48 -1.22 5.69
C LEU A 60 -9.92 -2.51 6.38
N GLU A 61 -9.10 -3.56 6.30
CA GLU A 61 -9.36 -4.84 6.97
C GLU A 61 -9.36 -4.69 8.51
N ASP A 62 -8.39 -3.96 9.05
CA ASP A 62 -8.33 -3.63 10.48
C ASP A 62 -9.56 -2.84 10.92
N LEU A 63 -9.96 -1.84 10.13
CA LEU A 63 -11.16 -1.05 10.42
C LEU A 63 -12.42 -1.93 10.35
N SER A 64 -12.54 -2.81 9.35
CA SER A 64 -13.67 -3.73 9.23
C SER A 64 -13.80 -4.63 10.45
N THR A 65 -12.69 -5.23 10.89
CA THR A 65 -12.65 -6.08 12.08
C THR A 65 -13.07 -5.31 13.33
N ARG A 66 -12.59 -4.08 13.50
CA ARG A 66 -12.98 -3.20 14.61
C ARG A 66 -14.46 -2.83 14.58
N VAL A 67 -15.00 -2.56 13.39
CA VAL A 67 -16.44 -2.28 13.22
C VAL A 67 -17.28 -3.47 13.64
N ASP A 68 -16.90 -4.68 13.27
CA ASP A 68 -17.62 -5.90 13.64
C ASP A 68 -17.55 -6.18 15.15
N ALA A 69 -16.39 -5.93 15.78
CA ALA A 69 -16.26 -6.00 17.23
C ALA A 69 -17.20 -5.02 17.95
N VAL A 70 -17.26 -3.76 17.50
CA VAL A 70 -18.16 -2.74 18.07
C VAL A 70 -19.63 -3.09 17.85
N LYS A 71 -19.98 -3.63 16.68
CA LYS A 71 -21.35 -4.09 16.41
C LYS A 71 -21.76 -5.21 17.37
N GLU A 72 -20.87 -6.17 17.63
CA GLU A 72 -21.14 -7.28 18.53
C GLU A 72 -21.32 -6.80 19.99
N GLU A 73 -20.45 -5.90 20.46
CA GLU A 73 -20.61 -5.27 21.77
C GLU A 73 -21.94 -4.51 21.88
N ASN A 74 -22.31 -3.76 20.83
CA ASN A 74 -23.59 -3.06 20.79
C ASN A 74 -24.79 -4.01 20.87
N ARG A 75 -24.72 -5.17 20.21
CA ARG A 75 -25.78 -6.19 20.30
C ARG A 75 -25.90 -6.76 21.71
N LYS A 76 -24.78 -7.03 22.38
CA LYS A 76 -24.77 -7.47 23.79
C LYS A 76 -25.42 -6.45 24.70
N LEU A 77 -25.01 -5.18 24.61
CA LEU A 77 -25.59 -4.09 25.39
C LEU A 77 -27.09 -3.93 25.12
N LYS A 78 -27.54 -4.05 23.87
CA LYS A 78 -28.98 -4.02 23.55
C LYS A 78 -29.74 -5.17 24.21
N SER A 79 -29.18 -6.38 24.21
CA SER A 79 -29.82 -7.53 24.85
C SER A 79 -29.89 -7.38 26.37
N GLU A 80 -28.84 -6.88 27.01
CA GLU A 80 -28.82 -6.61 28.46
C GLU A 80 -29.83 -5.52 28.83
N ASN A 81 -29.84 -4.41 28.08
CA ASN A 81 -30.80 -3.33 28.28
C ASN A 81 -32.25 -3.80 28.09
N GLN A 82 -32.50 -4.73 27.17
CA GLN A 82 -33.83 -5.33 27.02
C GLN A 82 -34.24 -6.11 28.27
N VAL A 83 -33.35 -6.95 28.80
CA VAL A 83 -33.62 -7.73 30.02
C VAL A 83 -33.84 -6.81 31.22
N LEU A 84 -33.00 -5.78 31.38
CA LEU A 84 -33.14 -4.78 32.44
C LEU A 84 -34.43 -3.96 32.29
N GLY A 85 -34.78 -3.57 31.07
CA GLY A 85 -36.03 -2.88 30.76
C GLY A 85 -37.25 -3.70 31.19
N GLN A 86 -37.28 -4.98 30.83
CA GLN A 86 -38.36 -5.88 31.24
C GLN A 86 -38.43 -6.05 32.76
N TYR A 87 -37.28 -6.14 33.43
CA TYR A 87 -37.24 -6.25 34.88
C TYR A 87 -37.86 -5.01 35.55
N ILE A 88 -37.52 -3.81 35.07
CA ILE A 88 -38.09 -2.56 35.55
C ILE A 88 -39.60 -2.52 35.29
N GLU A 89 -40.05 -2.86 34.08
CA GLU A 89 -41.48 -2.92 33.74
C GLU A 89 -42.26 -3.86 34.64
N ASN A 90 -41.69 -5.03 34.94
CA ASN A 90 -42.31 -6.00 35.85
C ASN A 90 -42.44 -5.43 37.26
N LEU A 91 -41.41 -4.75 37.78
CA LEU A 91 -41.45 -4.11 39.08
C LEU A 91 -42.48 -2.97 39.14
N MET A 92 -42.52 -2.12 38.11
CA MET A 92 -43.49 -1.02 38.03
C MET A 92 -44.92 -1.56 37.93
N SER A 93 -45.13 -2.64 37.19
CA SER A 93 -46.47 -3.23 37.01
C SER A 93 -46.96 -3.99 38.24
N ALA A 94 -46.07 -4.68 38.96
CA ALA A 94 -46.42 -5.45 40.16
C ALA A 94 -46.62 -4.55 41.40
N SER A 95 -46.04 -3.35 41.41
CA SER A 95 -46.19 -2.42 42.53
C SER A 95 -47.35 -1.45 42.31
N SER A 96 -48.37 -1.58 43.16
CA SER A 96 -49.56 -0.71 43.17
C SER A 96 -49.26 0.78 43.34
N VAL A 97 -48.10 1.13 43.94
CA VAL A 97 -47.64 2.51 44.11
C VAL A 97 -47.42 3.21 42.75
N PHE A 98 -46.94 2.49 41.74
CA PHE A 98 -46.65 3.07 40.42
C PHE A 98 -47.89 3.12 39.51
N GLN A 99 -48.87 2.24 39.69
CA GLN A 99 -50.12 2.24 38.91
C GLN A 99 -50.99 3.49 39.16
N MET A 100 -50.97 4.06 40.36
CA MET A 100 -51.81 5.20 40.71
C MET A 100 -51.40 6.51 40.01
N ILE A 101 -50.16 6.62 39.53
CA ILE A 101 -49.61 7.86 38.96
C ILE A 101 -50.16 8.12 37.54
N ASP A 102 -50.41 7.08 36.74
CA ASP A 102 -50.93 7.21 35.37
C ASP A 102 -52.39 7.66 35.28
N THR A 103 -53.21 7.37 36.29
CA THR A 103 -54.68 7.64 36.24
C THR A 103 -55.06 9.11 36.45
N LYS A 104 -54.13 9.97 36.87
CA LYS A 104 -54.39 11.41 37.08
C LYS A 104 -54.29 12.26 35.81
N SER A 105 -53.72 11.73 34.72
CA SER A 105 -53.45 12.50 33.50
C SER A 105 -54.54 12.40 32.41
N LYS A 106 -55.63 11.64 32.63
CA LYS A 106 -56.72 11.41 31.65
C LYS A 106 -58.08 12.07 31.97
N ARG A 107 -58.14 13.06 32.87
CA ARG A 107 -59.33 13.91 33.03
C ARG A 107 -59.06 15.31 32.48
N LYS A 108 -59.15 15.48 31.17
CA LYS A 108 -59.46 16.75 30.50
C LYS A 108 -60.17 16.45 29.18
#